data_AF-A0A3D5D6Q6-F1
#
_entry.id   AF-A0A3D5D6Q6-F1
#
_cell.length_a   1.000
_cell.length_b   1.000
_cell.length_c   1.000
_cell.angle_alpha   90.00
_cell.angle_beta   90.00
_cell.angle_gamma   90.00
#
_symmetry.space_group_name_H-M   'P 1'
#
loop_
_entity.id
_entity.type
_entity.pdbx_description
1 polymer ?
#
loop_
_entity_poly.entity_id
_entity_poly.type
_entity_poly.pdbx_seq_one_letter_code
_entity_poly.pdbx_strand_id
1 'polypeptide(L)'
;LAEFSGGGFFELACHILDAAVYLMGRPLKVHGITRRTRQGDGDTFADNQLAVLEYQKGTACLRCNHNDPFGFPRRRFQVAGLRGGMEIQPLEGGRFVLNLDRARGEYKRGSQTVQLKSGRSYTAEFVDLARVIRGEKKLAWSYDHDLAVHATLLKICNMK
;
A
#
# COMPACT_ATOMS: atom_id res chain seq x y z
N LEU A 1 -13.99 -2.18 15.33
CA LEU A 1 -13.02 -2.63 14.31
C LEU A 1 -13.31 -4.05 13.79
N ALA A 2 -13.88 -4.97 14.58
CA ALA A 2 -14.13 -6.36 14.15
C ALA A 2 -15.44 -6.61 13.36
N GLU A 3 -16.15 -5.56 12.93
CA GLU A 3 -17.41 -5.70 12.18
C GLU A 3 -17.21 -6.48 10.87
N PHE A 4 -16.11 -6.22 10.17
CA PHE A 4 -15.70 -7.00 8.99
C PHE A 4 -14.60 -8.00 9.36
N SER A 5 -14.77 -9.24 8.92
CA SER A 5 -13.85 -10.35 9.23
C SER A 5 -12.43 -10.18 8.67
N GLY A 6 -12.23 -9.24 7.73
CA GLY A 6 -10.95 -8.96 7.09
C GLY A 6 -9.93 -8.21 7.95
N GLY A 7 -10.38 -7.65 9.09
CA GLY A 7 -9.54 -7.02 10.11
C GLY A 7 -8.52 -6.01 9.57
N GLY A 8 -7.26 -6.15 9.97
CA GLY A 8 -6.24 -5.14 9.71
C GLY A 8 -5.91 -4.89 8.24
N PHE A 9 -6.06 -5.89 7.38
CA PHE A 9 -5.94 -5.69 5.94
C PHE A 9 -7.09 -4.86 5.38
N PHE A 10 -8.31 -5.10 5.87
CA PHE A 10 -9.48 -4.38 5.42
C PHE A 10 -9.44 -2.90 5.84
N GLU A 11 -8.96 -2.64 7.06
CA GLU A 11 -8.90 -1.29 7.63
C GLU A 11 -7.67 -0.49 7.17
N LEU A 12 -6.46 -1.07 7.25
CA LEU A 12 -5.21 -0.32 7.06
C LEU A 12 -4.42 -0.77 5.83
N ALA A 13 -4.23 -2.07 5.66
CA ALA A 13 -3.34 -2.55 4.60
C ALA A 13 -3.95 -2.42 3.19
N CYS A 14 -5.26 -2.17 3.08
CA CYS A 14 -5.95 -1.86 1.83
C CYS A 14 -5.33 -0.63 1.12
N HIS A 15 -4.85 0.36 1.87
CA HIS A 15 -4.14 1.52 1.33
C HIS A 15 -2.78 1.15 0.71
N ILE A 16 -2.07 0.20 1.33
CA ILE A 16 -0.78 -0.28 0.81
C ILE A 16 -1.00 -1.23 -0.37
N LEU A 17 -2.08 -2.01 -0.34
CA LEU A 17 -2.52 -2.85 -1.44
C LEU A 17 -2.86 -2.01 -2.67
N ASP A 18 -3.58 -0.90 -2.49
CA ASP A 18 -3.89 0.04 -3.56
C ASP A 18 -2.62 0.54 -4.26
N ALA A 19 -1.63 0.98 -3.49
CA ALA A 19 -0.33 1.39 -4.04
C ALA A 19 0.41 0.24 -4.77
N ALA A 20 0.34 -0.98 -4.25
CA ALA A 20 0.96 -2.15 -4.89
C ALA A 20 0.28 -2.49 -6.23
N VAL A 21 -1.05 -2.46 -6.29
CA VAL A 21 -1.84 -2.69 -7.51
C VAL A 21 -1.63 -1.55 -8.52
N TYR A 22 -1.49 -0.31 -8.06
CA TYR A 22 -1.16 0.81 -8.93
C TYR A 22 0.19 0.61 -9.63
N LEU A 23 1.21 0.13 -8.92
CA LEU A 23 2.54 -0.08 -9.49
C LEU A 23 2.65 -1.35 -10.35
N MET A 24 1.99 -2.44 -9.94
CA MET A 24 2.21 -3.77 -10.50
C MET A 24 1.02 -4.31 -11.29
N GLY A 25 -0.13 -3.62 -11.26
CA GLY A 25 -1.38 -4.07 -11.85
C GLY A 25 -2.10 -5.11 -10.99
N ARG A 26 -3.04 -5.83 -11.62
CA ARG A 26 -3.75 -6.94 -10.97
C ARG A 26 -2.82 -8.15 -10.77
N PRO A 27 -2.74 -8.76 -9.58
CA PRO A 27 -1.90 -9.92 -9.35
C PRO A 27 -2.41 -11.18 -10.04
N LEU A 28 -1.48 -12.07 -10.40
CA LEU A 28 -1.78 -13.37 -10.99
C LEU A 28 -2.24 -14.37 -9.93
N LYS A 29 -1.62 -14.34 -8.75
CA LYS A 29 -1.97 -15.16 -7.59
C LYS A 29 -1.90 -14.35 -6.30
N VAL A 30 -2.71 -14.75 -5.34
CA VAL A 30 -2.86 -14.08 -4.05
C VAL A 30 -2.76 -15.12 -2.95
N HIS A 31 -1.82 -14.93 -2.03
CA HIS A 31 -1.65 -15.76 -0.84
C HIS A 31 -1.88 -14.90 0.39
N GLY A 32 -2.81 -15.32 1.26
CA GLY A 32 -3.13 -14.63 2.50
C GLY A 32 -2.88 -15.52 3.71
N ILE A 33 -2.26 -14.96 4.75
CA ILE A 33 -2.12 -15.58 6.07
C ILE A 33 -2.76 -14.63 7.06
N THR A 34 -3.79 -15.13 7.75
CA THR A 34 -4.52 -14.37 8.78
C THR A 34 -4.40 -15.05 10.14
N ARG A 35 -4.07 -14.24 11.15
CA ARG A 35 -4.06 -14.63 12.56
C ARG A 35 -4.93 -13.67 13.36
N ARG A 36 -5.57 -14.21 14.40
CA ARG A 36 -6.36 -13.51 15.41
C ARG A 36 -5.70 -13.80 16.76
N THR A 37 -4.62 -13.09 17.05
CA THR A 37 -3.73 -13.50 18.14
C THR A 37 -4.35 -13.32 19.52
N ARG A 38 -5.40 -12.48 19.63
CA ARG A 38 -6.17 -12.24 20.86
C ARG A 38 -7.50 -13.02 20.94
N GLN A 39 -7.69 -14.02 20.08
CA GLN A 39 -8.94 -14.80 20.07
C GLN A 39 -9.22 -15.50 21.41
N GLY A 40 -8.18 -15.90 22.14
CA GLY A 40 -8.31 -16.48 23.48
C GLY A 40 -8.92 -15.52 24.52
N ASP A 41 -8.78 -14.22 24.30
CA ASP A 41 -9.31 -13.15 25.15
C ASP A 41 -10.69 -12.64 24.68
N GLY A 42 -11.29 -13.32 23.70
CA GLY A 42 -12.59 -12.95 23.10
C GLY A 42 -12.51 -11.94 21.95
N ASP A 43 -11.32 -11.47 21.56
CA ASP A 43 -11.16 -10.57 20.43
C ASP A 43 -11.02 -11.32 19.10
N THR A 44 -12.02 -11.17 18.23
CA THR A 44 -12.08 -11.83 16.93
C THR A 44 -11.44 -11.03 15.79
N PHE A 45 -10.82 -9.88 16.10
CA PHE A 45 -10.16 -9.05 15.12
C PHE A 45 -8.95 -9.76 14.50
N ALA A 46 -8.84 -9.74 13.17
CA ALA A 46 -7.66 -10.21 12.45
C ALA A 46 -6.53 -9.19 12.59
N ASP A 47 -5.73 -9.35 13.64
CA ASP A 47 -4.75 -8.38 14.14
C ASP A 47 -3.33 -8.57 13.58
N ASN A 48 -3.05 -9.72 12.96
CA ASN A 48 -1.72 -10.04 12.41
C ASN A 48 -1.88 -10.79 11.10
N GLN A 49 -1.54 -10.12 10.02
CA GLN A 49 -1.80 -10.60 8.67
C GLN A 49 -0.60 -10.37 7.76
N LEU A 50 -0.42 -11.29 6.80
CA LEU A 50 0.61 -11.26 5.77
C LEU A 50 -0.02 -11.65 4.44
N ALA A 51 0.36 -10.95 3.37
CA ALA A 51 -0.02 -11.32 2.02
C ALA A 51 1.19 -11.34 1.09
N VAL A 52 1.21 -12.31 0.17
CA VAL A 52 2.15 -12.37 -0.95
C VAL A 52 1.35 -12.35 -2.24
N LEU A 53 1.66 -11.40 -3.11
CA LEU A 53 1.06 -11.24 -4.43
C LEU A 53 2.08 -11.61 -5.49
N GLU A 54 1.71 -12.51 -6.38
CA GLU A 54 2.57 -12.92 -7.50
C GLU A 54 2.24 -12.15 -8.78
N TYR A 55 3.28 -11.70 -9.46
CA TYR A 55 3.24 -11.08 -10.77
C TYR A 55 4.21 -11.78 -11.71
N GLN A 56 4.04 -11.61 -13.02
CA GLN A 56 4.92 -12.25 -14.00
C GLN A 56 6.41 -11.92 -13.81
N LYS A 57 6.72 -10.71 -13.30
CA LYS A 57 8.10 -10.19 -13.18
C LYS A 57 8.49 -9.82 -11.75
N GLY A 58 7.77 -10.32 -10.74
CA GLY A 58 8.09 -10.02 -9.34
C GLY A 58 6.99 -10.39 -8.35
N THR A 59 7.18 -9.97 -7.11
CA THR A 59 6.26 -10.23 -6.01
C THR A 59 6.06 -8.96 -5.18
N ALA A 60 4.89 -8.81 -4.57
CA ALA A 60 4.66 -7.83 -3.51
C ALA A 60 4.35 -8.56 -2.19
N CYS A 61 4.94 -8.08 -1.10
CA CYS A 61 4.71 -8.61 0.25
C CYS A 61 4.12 -7.50 1.12
N LEU A 62 2.95 -7.76 1.69
CA LEU A 62 2.23 -6.79 2.54
C LEU A 62 2.06 -7.40 3.92
N ARG A 63 2.31 -6.60 4.98
CA ARG A 63 2.13 -7.04 6.37
C ARG A 63 1.33 -6.00 7.14
N CYS A 64 0.35 -6.47 7.89
CA CYS A 64 -0.38 -5.67 8.85
C CYS A 64 -0.25 -6.30 10.24
N ASN A 65 0.10 -5.51 11.25
CA ASN A 65 0.20 -5.98 12.63
C ASN A 65 -0.31 -4.88 13.57
N HIS A 66 -1.57 -5.02 14.01
CA HIS A 66 -2.21 -4.10 14.95
C HIS A 66 -1.64 -4.19 16.35
N ASN A 67 -0.95 -5.27 16.67
CA ASN A 67 -0.35 -5.47 17.99
C ASN A 67 1.05 -4.88 18.12
N ASP A 68 1.61 -4.24 17.09
CA ASP A 68 2.94 -3.62 17.19
C ASP A 68 2.88 -2.31 18.00
N PRO A 69 3.45 -2.24 19.22
CA PRO A 69 3.45 -1.02 20.03
C PRO A 69 4.26 0.12 19.37
N PHE A 70 5.08 -0.21 18.36
CA PHE A 70 5.86 0.73 17.55
C PHE A 70 5.40 0.74 16.09
N GLY A 71 4.10 0.47 15.83
CA GLY A 71 3.56 0.39 14.48
C GLY A 71 3.82 1.65 13.64
N PHE A 72 3.59 2.84 14.19
CA PHE A 72 3.76 4.13 13.50
C PHE A 72 5.15 4.32 12.86
N PRO A 73 6.28 4.26 13.59
CA PRO A 73 7.62 4.40 13.00
C PRO A 73 8.03 3.24 12.08
N ARG A 74 7.31 2.11 12.10
CA ARG A 74 7.57 0.93 11.27
C ARG A 74 6.74 0.85 9.99
N ARG A 75 5.76 1.76 9.83
CA ARG A 75 5.03 1.91 8.57
C ARG A 75 6.02 2.31 7.49
N ARG A 76 6.09 1.49 6.45
CA ARG A 76 7.04 1.68 5.35
C ARG A 76 6.44 1.22 4.05
N PHE A 77 6.94 1.81 2.97
CA PHE A 77 6.71 1.33 1.61
C PHE A 77 8.06 1.25 0.92
N GLN A 78 8.34 0.11 0.29
CA GLN A 78 9.61 -0.15 -0.35
C GLN A 78 9.37 -0.78 -1.74
N VAL A 79 10.15 -0.31 -2.71
CA VAL A 79 10.19 -0.89 -4.05
C VAL A 79 11.64 -1.20 -4.38
N ALA A 80 11.90 -2.41 -4.87
CA ALA A 80 13.21 -2.81 -5.36
C ALA A 80 13.08 -3.31 -6.80
N GLY A 81 13.97 -2.88 -7.66
CA GLY A 81 14.05 -3.29 -9.05
C GLY A 81 15.49 -3.41 -9.53
N LEU A 82 15.66 -3.77 -10.80
CA LEU A 82 16.98 -4.09 -11.37
C LEU A 82 17.99 -2.94 -11.35
N ARG A 83 17.51 -1.70 -11.31
CA ARG A 83 18.33 -0.49 -11.50
C ARG A 83 18.33 0.44 -10.29
N GLY A 84 17.74 -0.03 -9.19
CA GLY A 84 17.56 0.77 -7.99
C GLY A 84 16.35 0.37 -7.18
N GLY A 85 16.13 1.12 -6.11
CA GLY A 85 14.99 0.95 -5.23
C GLY A 85 14.75 2.21 -4.42
N MET A 86 13.59 2.24 -3.77
CA MET A 86 13.21 3.33 -2.88
C MET A 86 12.64 2.75 -1.59
N GLU A 87 12.82 3.47 -0.49
CA GLU A 87 12.14 3.20 0.78
C GLU A 87 11.69 4.50 1.43
N ILE A 88 10.42 4.57 1.80
CA ILE A 88 9.89 5.61 2.70
C ILE A 88 9.58 4.98 4.05
N GLN A 89 10.20 5.50 5.11
CA GLN A 89 10.00 5.09 6.50
C GLN A 89 10.37 6.24 7.46
N PRO A 90 9.46 6.68 8.35
CA PRO A 90 8.05 6.30 8.40
C PRO A 90 7.31 6.76 7.13
N LEU A 91 6.25 6.04 6.76
CA LEU A 91 5.46 6.27 5.54
C LEU A 91 4.98 7.73 5.40
N GLU A 92 4.76 8.43 6.51
CA GLU A 92 4.24 9.80 6.56
C GLU A 92 5.34 10.86 6.53
N GLY A 93 6.61 10.46 6.56
CA GLY A 93 7.73 11.39 6.70
C GLY A 93 7.96 12.30 5.48
N GLY A 94 7.33 12.01 4.34
CA GLY A 94 7.53 12.76 3.08
C GLY A 94 8.96 12.69 2.54
N ARG A 95 9.82 11.89 3.16
CA ARG A 95 11.25 11.77 2.90
C ARG A 95 11.58 10.30 2.69
N PHE A 96 12.23 9.99 1.59
CA PHE A 96 12.54 8.62 1.22
C PHE A 96 14.01 8.46 0.81
N VAL A 97 14.53 7.25 1.00
CA VAL A 97 15.84 6.85 0.51
C VAL A 97 15.68 6.32 -0.90
N LEU A 98 16.47 6.83 -1.84
CA LEU A 98 16.55 6.39 -3.23
C LEU A 98 17.93 5.80 -3.48
N ASN A 99 17.97 4.56 -3.98
CA ASN A 99 19.18 3.87 -4.38
C ASN A 99 19.19 3.70 -5.90
N LEU A 100 20.25 4.13 -6.57
CA LEU A 100 20.39 3.99 -8.03
C LEU A 100 21.72 3.36 -8.43
N ASP A 101 21.67 2.46 -9.42
CA ASP A 101 22.85 1.81 -10.02
C ASP A 101 23.77 2.80 -10.75
N ARG A 102 23.19 3.85 -11.34
CA ARG A 102 23.84 4.98 -12.01
C ARG A 102 23.03 6.26 -11.85
N ALA A 103 23.64 7.41 -12.12
CA ALA A 103 22.93 8.70 -12.10
C ALA A 103 21.80 8.74 -13.16
N ARG A 104 20.68 9.38 -12.82
CA ARG A 104 19.48 9.48 -13.66
C ARG A 104 18.80 10.83 -13.44
N GLY A 105 18.77 11.68 -14.46
CA GLY A 105 18.24 13.04 -14.34
C GLY A 105 18.97 13.80 -13.23
N GLU A 106 18.22 14.36 -12.28
CA GLU A 106 18.76 15.10 -11.14
C GLU A 106 19.30 14.20 -10.02
N TYR A 107 19.09 12.88 -10.11
CA TYR A 107 19.43 11.92 -9.06
C TYR A 107 20.80 11.29 -9.28
N LYS A 108 21.62 11.22 -8.22
CA LYS A 108 22.98 10.68 -8.24
C LYS A 108 22.99 9.16 -8.15
N ARG A 109 24.09 8.53 -8.57
CA ARG A 109 24.39 7.11 -8.31
C ARG A 109 24.55 6.89 -6.80
N GLY A 110 24.17 5.70 -6.32
CA GLY A 110 24.28 5.32 -4.91
C GLY A 110 23.01 5.66 -4.13
N SER A 111 23.16 5.75 -2.81
CA SER A 111 22.07 6.06 -1.88
C SER A 111 21.96 7.57 -1.66
N GLN A 112 20.75 8.11 -1.72
CA GLN A 112 20.48 9.51 -1.41
C GLN A 112 19.09 9.68 -0.80
N THR A 113 18.92 10.76 -0.04
CA THR A 113 17.62 11.13 0.53
C THR A 113 16.92 12.11 -0.41
N VAL A 114 15.65 11.85 -0.70
CA VAL A 114 14.79 12.72 -1.49
C VAL A 114 13.62 13.21 -0.63
N GLN A 115 13.36 14.51 -0.70
CA GLN A 115 12.24 15.16 -0.01
C GLN A 115 11.11 15.43 -1.00
N LEU A 116 9.90 14.96 -0.71
CA LEU A 116 8.71 15.30 -1.47
C LEU A 116 8.32 16.76 -1.20
N LYS A 117 7.93 17.48 -2.25
CA LYS A 117 7.62 18.92 -2.21
C LYS A 117 6.31 19.23 -1.47
N SER A 118 5.38 18.28 -1.42
CA SER A 118 4.10 18.45 -0.75
C SER A 118 3.58 17.11 -0.21
N GLY A 119 2.87 17.18 0.91
CA GLY A 119 2.11 16.06 1.48
C GLY A 119 0.66 16.05 1.00
N ARG A 120 -0.15 15.21 1.65
CA ARG A 120 -1.60 15.11 1.39
C ARG A 120 -2.29 16.46 1.62
N SER A 121 -3.26 16.80 0.76
CA SER A 121 -4.15 17.95 0.95
C SER A 121 -5.58 17.58 0.56
N TYR A 122 -6.46 17.50 1.56
CA TYR A 122 -7.89 17.24 1.33
C TYR A 122 -8.52 18.31 0.43
N THR A 123 -8.10 19.58 0.58
CA THR A 123 -8.56 20.66 -0.30
C THR A 123 -8.20 20.37 -1.76
N ALA A 124 -6.98 19.92 -2.03
CA ALA A 124 -6.58 19.56 -3.38
C ALA A 124 -7.36 18.34 -3.91
N GLU A 125 -7.62 17.33 -3.07
CA GLU A 125 -8.43 16.15 -3.42
C GLU A 125 -9.86 16.55 -3.80
N PHE A 126 -10.53 17.40 -3.01
CA PHE A 126 -11.89 17.87 -3.31
C PHE A 126 -11.94 18.80 -4.54
N VAL A 127 -10.93 19.63 -4.74
CA VAL A 127 -10.82 20.44 -5.97
C VAL A 127 -10.67 19.54 -7.19
N ASP A 128 -9.88 18.46 -7.10
CA ASP A 128 -9.74 17.49 -8.20
C ASP A 128 -11.06 16.77 -8.50
N LEU A 129 -11.78 16.33 -7.46
CA LEU A 129 -13.11 15.72 -7.62
C LEU A 129 -14.11 16.70 -8.26
N ALA A 130 -14.11 17.97 -7.86
CA ALA A 130 -14.99 18.98 -8.43
C ALA A 130 -14.73 19.18 -9.94
N ARG A 131 -13.46 19.15 -10.36
CA ARG A 131 -13.09 19.20 -11.80
C ARG A 131 -13.64 18.01 -12.57
N VAL A 132 -13.59 16.82 -11.98
CA VAL A 132 -14.16 15.60 -12.59
C VAL A 132 -15.67 15.72 -12.74
N ILE A 133 -16.39 16.15 -11.70
CA ILE A 133 -17.85 16.34 -11.73
C ILE A 133 -18.26 17.35 -12.80
N ARG A 134 -17.49 18.42 -13.00
CA ARG A 134 -17.72 19.43 -14.05
C ARG A 134 -17.30 18.99 -15.46
N GLY A 135 -16.73 17.79 -15.62
CA GLY A 135 -16.25 17.29 -16.92
C GLY A 135 -14.93 17.89 -17.40
N GLU A 136 -14.23 18.64 -16.54
CA GLU A 136 -12.94 19.29 -16.85
C GLU A 136 -11.77 18.31 -16.83
N LYS A 137 -11.94 17.15 -16.19
CA LYS A 137 -10.93 16.12 -16.01
C LYS A 137 -11.59 14.74 -15.94
N LYS A 138 -10.87 13.68 -16.28
CA LYS A 138 -11.24 12.29 -15.95
C LYS A 138 -10.67 11.90 -14.58
N LEU A 139 -11.31 10.93 -13.91
CA LEU A 139 -10.72 10.30 -12.72
C LEU A 139 -9.33 9.75 -13.04
N ALA A 140 -8.40 9.90 -12.11
CA ALA A 140 -7.04 9.39 -12.27
C ALA A 140 -6.99 7.85 -12.22
N TRP A 141 -7.98 7.22 -11.58
CA TRP A 141 -8.15 5.77 -11.52
C TRP A 141 -9.51 5.36 -12.07
N SER A 142 -9.56 4.22 -12.75
CA SER A 142 -10.80 3.64 -13.27
C SER A 142 -11.44 2.69 -12.26
N TYR A 143 -12.72 2.39 -12.46
CA TYR A 143 -13.41 1.33 -11.75
C TYR A 143 -12.67 -0.02 -11.80
N ASP A 144 -11.98 -0.33 -12.89
CA ASP A 144 -11.21 -1.58 -13.01
C ASP A 144 -10.06 -1.67 -12.01
N HIS A 145 -9.43 -0.52 -11.70
CA HIS A 145 -8.40 -0.44 -10.67
C HIS A 145 -9.00 -0.73 -9.30
N ASP A 146 -10.08 -0.04 -8.94
CA ASP A 146 -10.77 -0.22 -7.65
C ASP A 146 -11.27 -1.66 -7.48
N LEU A 147 -11.83 -2.24 -8.55
CA LEU A 147 -12.26 -3.63 -8.58
C LEU A 147 -11.07 -4.60 -8.39
N ALA A 148 -9.93 -4.34 -9.03
CA ALA A 148 -8.74 -5.18 -8.88
C ALA A 148 -8.20 -5.13 -7.45
N VAL A 149 -8.15 -3.95 -6.83
CA VAL A 149 -7.76 -3.75 -5.44
C VAL A 149 -8.72 -4.50 -4.52
N HIS A 150 -10.02 -4.28 -4.65
CA HIS A 150 -11.01 -4.86 -3.75
C HIS A 150 -11.11 -6.38 -3.91
N ALA A 151 -11.12 -6.91 -5.13
CA ALA A 151 -11.12 -8.36 -5.36
C ALA A 151 -9.85 -9.04 -4.83
N THR A 152 -8.70 -8.35 -4.88
CA THR A 152 -7.46 -8.84 -4.27
C THR A 152 -7.55 -8.83 -2.76
N LEU A 153 -8.09 -7.75 -2.17
CA LEU A 153 -8.28 -7.61 -0.73
C LEU A 153 -9.15 -8.74 -0.16
N LEU A 154 -10.29 -9.01 -0.79
CA LEU A 154 -11.19 -10.09 -0.37
C LEU A 154 -10.48 -11.45 -0.38
N LYS A 155 -9.68 -11.74 -1.41
CA LYS A 155 -8.87 -12.98 -1.48
C LYS A 155 -7.83 -13.06 -0.36
N ILE A 156 -7.12 -11.97 -0.07
CA ILE A 156 -6.16 -11.94 1.05
C ILE A 156 -6.85 -12.27 2.38
N CYS A 157 -8.02 -11.69 2.57
CA CYS A 157 -8.80 -11.82 3.80
C CYS A 157 -9.65 -13.12 3.87
N ASN A 158 -9.61 -13.96 2.83
CA ASN A 158 -10.51 -15.12 2.68
C ASN A 158 -12.00 -14.76 2.83
N MET A 159 -12.39 -13.63 2.23
CA MET A 159 -13.76 -13.12 2.18
C MET A 159 -14.37 -13.37 0.80
N LYS A 160 -15.70 -13.51 0.75
CA LYS A 160 -16.48 -13.71 -0.48
C LYS A 160 -16.94 -12.38 -1.06
#